data_AF-A0A7S3QC63-F1
#
_entry.id   AF-A0A7S3QC63-F1
#
_cell.length_a   1.000
_cell.length_b   1.000
_cell.length_c   1.000
_cell.angle_alpha   90.00
_cell.angle_beta   90.00
_cell.angle_gamma   90.00
#
_symmetry.space_group_name_H-M   'P 1'
#
loop_
_entity.id
_entity.type
_entity.pdbx_description
1 polymer ?
#
loop_
_entity_poly.entity_id
_entity_poly.type
_entity_poly.pdbx_seq_one_letter_code
_entity_poly.pdbx_strand_id
1 'polypeptide(L)'
;MKAATDTESELEPYHNKNNIDDQMISAMSGNGEIKVTAITIRNLVNDVMIQQTLTATPADALSRSMTCGLLLSNGMQKEQTFQLSLNCPNGPIRTVVAIANGEGGVRGYVGNPGLADMHISEAIGRGRGGTVQIVKMHPDWPNPYNGITSIEHGDVDRDVGIYLAESEQRACALAASSKFNGILCTAAGGYIVEQLPGCSDETSAQVEKNLAKLVAMNGDGNGNGNGGVS
;
A
#
# COMPACT_ATOMS: atom_id res chain seq x y z
N MET A 1 42.31 -2.58 17.17
CA MET A 1 41.50 -2.54 15.93
C MET A 1 40.77 -3.89 15.82
N LYS A 2 39.58 -3.98 16.42
CA LYS A 2 38.60 -5.07 16.25
C LYS A 2 37.34 -4.68 17.03
N ALA A 3 36.37 -4.13 16.33
CA ALA A 3 35.00 -3.91 16.81
C ALA A 3 34.13 -3.74 15.56
N ALA A 4 33.86 -4.86 14.90
CA ALA A 4 32.93 -4.95 13.77
C ALA A 4 32.51 -6.43 13.66
N THR A 5 31.72 -6.93 14.63
CA THR A 5 31.10 -8.26 14.50
C THR A 5 29.81 -8.47 15.30
N ASP A 6 29.33 -7.51 16.09
CA ASP A 6 28.19 -7.78 16.99
C ASP A 6 26.91 -7.01 16.63
N THR A 7 26.75 -6.53 15.38
CA THR A 7 25.51 -5.86 14.95
C THR A 7 24.60 -6.79 14.13
N GLU A 8 25.14 -7.83 13.50
CA GLU A 8 24.34 -8.78 12.72
C GLU A 8 23.50 -9.73 13.61
N SER A 9 23.96 -10.05 14.82
CA SER A 9 23.26 -11.04 15.67
C SER A 9 22.03 -10.50 16.39
N GLU A 10 21.81 -9.17 16.43
CA GLU A 10 20.65 -8.56 17.10
C GLU A 10 19.41 -8.46 16.20
N LEU A 11 19.53 -8.79 14.90
CA LEU A 11 18.43 -8.69 13.92
C LEU A 11 17.80 -10.04 13.52
N GLU A 12 18.33 -11.16 14.02
CA GLU A 12 17.81 -12.53 13.82
C GLU A 12 16.28 -12.67 13.97
N PRO A 13 15.58 -12.08 14.97
CA PRO A 13 14.12 -12.24 15.09
C PRO A 13 13.31 -11.48 14.02
N TYR A 14 13.94 -10.64 13.19
CA TYR A 14 13.27 -9.91 12.10
C TYR A 14 13.48 -10.55 10.72
N HIS A 15 14.18 -11.68 10.64
CA HIS A 15 14.34 -12.47 9.42
C HIS A 15 13.07 -13.25 9.08
N ASN A 16 12.02 -12.57 8.61
CA ASN A 16 11.14 -13.24 7.66
C ASN A 16 11.93 -13.39 6.35
N LYS A 17 12.39 -14.61 6.04
CA LYS A 17 13.17 -14.89 4.81
C LYS A 17 12.48 -14.45 3.53
N ASN A 18 11.15 -14.34 3.54
CA ASN A 18 10.34 -13.84 2.41
C ASN A 18 10.27 -12.30 2.33
N ASN A 19 10.98 -11.58 3.21
CA ASN A 19 10.91 -10.12 3.37
C ASN A 19 12.32 -9.47 3.38
N ILE A 20 13.34 -10.21 2.93
CA ILE A 20 14.72 -9.73 2.84
C ILE A 20 14.92 -8.90 1.58
N ASP A 21 14.32 -9.33 0.47
CA ASP A 21 14.35 -8.63 -0.82
C ASP A 21 12.97 -8.07 -1.15
N ASP A 22 12.96 -6.89 -1.75
CA ASP A 22 11.73 -6.30 -2.27
C ASP A 22 11.37 -7.00 -3.58
N GLN A 23 10.16 -7.57 -3.63
CA GLN A 23 9.71 -8.39 -4.74
C GLN A 23 8.20 -8.25 -4.93
N MET A 24 7.77 -8.29 -6.19
CA MET A 24 6.37 -8.39 -6.58
C MET A 24 6.16 -9.69 -7.34
N ILE A 25 5.11 -10.42 -6.98
CA ILE A 25 4.74 -11.69 -7.61
C ILE A 25 3.27 -11.62 -8.00
N SER A 26 2.97 -12.02 -9.24
CA SER A 26 1.61 -12.19 -9.73
C SER A 26 1.32 -13.66 -10.04
N ALA A 27 0.11 -14.09 -9.70
CA ALA A 27 -0.41 -15.41 -10.01
C ALA A 27 -1.84 -15.28 -10.54
N MET A 28 -2.26 -16.27 -11.32
CA MET A 28 -3.62 -16.39 -11.83
C MET A 28 -4.17 -17.76 -11.44
N SER A 29 -5.46 -17.83 -11.10
CA SER A 29 -6.12 -19.08 -10.79
C SER A 29 -6.13 -20.01 -12.00
N GLY A 30 -6.20 -21.33 -11.77
CA GLY A 30 -6.18 -22.32 -12.85
C GLY A 30 -7.32 -22.18 -13.86
N ASN A 31 -8.46 -21.62 -13.45
CA ASN A 31 -9.60 -21.30 -14.31
C ASN A 31 -9.53 -19.88 -14.94
N GLY A 32 -8.51 -19.07 -14.62
CA GLY A 32 -8.35 -17.73 -15.19
C GLY A 32 -9.34 -16.68 -14.68
N GLU A 33 -10.09 -16.98 -13.61
CA GLU A 33 -11.12 -16.09 -13.08
C GLU A 33 -10.57 -15.09 -12.05
N ILE A 34 -9.43 -15.39 -11.41
CA ILE A 34 -8.83 -14.57 -10.35
C ILE A 34 -7.37 -14.29 -10.67
N LYS A 35 -6.97 -13.03 -10.53
CA LYS A 35 -5.58 -12.60 -10.50
C LYS A 35 -5.22 -12.14 -9.09
N VAL A 36 -4.07 -12.59 -8.58
CA VAL A 36 -3.52 -12.15 -7.30
C VAL A 36 -2.15 -11.55 -7.56
N THR A 37 -1.89 -10.37 -7.02
CA THR A 37 -0.54 -9.80 -6.97
C THR A 37 -0.21 -9.49 -5.52
N ALA A 38 0.96 -9.92 -5.06
CA ALA A 38 1.49 -9.61 -3.73
C ALA A 38 2.86 -8.94 -3.86
N ILE A 39 3.19 -8.08 -2.92
CA ILE A 39 4.45 -7.33 -2.91
C ILE A 39 5.02 -7.19 -1.50
N THR A 40 6.34 -7.21 -1.39
CA THR A 40 7.09 -6.70 -0.25
C THR A 40 7.99 -5.55 -0.68
N ILE A 41 8.04 -4.49 0.14
CA ILE A 41 8.78 -3.24 -0.12
C ILE A 41 9.57 -2.75 1.11
N ARG A 42 9.99 -3.66 1.99
CA ARG A 42 10.68 -3.32 3.25
C ARG A 42 11.93 -2.47 3.03
N ASN A 43 12.77 -2.82 2.05
CA ASN A 43 14.04 -2.11 1.83
C ASN A 43 13.77 -0.72 1.24
N LEU A 44 12.89 -0.64 0.25
CA LEU A 44 12.43 0.61 -0.36
C LEU A 44 11.90 1.58 0.70
N VAL A 45 11.08 1.10 1.64
CA VAL A 45 10.55 1.95 2.71
C VAL A 45 11.69 2.46 3.61
N ASN A 46 12.64 1.61 3.98
CA ASN A 46 13.81 2.05 4.77
C ASN A 46 14.64 3.11 4.03
N ASP A 47 14.87 2.94 2.73
CA ASP A 47 15.61 3.91 1.91
C ASP A 47 14.90 5.27 1.89
N VAL A 48 13.58 5.27 1.68
CA VAL A 48 12.77 6.50 1.65
C VAL A 48 12.72 7.17 3.02
N MET A 49 12.63 6.40 4.11
CA MET A 49 12.69 6.93 5.48
C MET A 49 14.00 7.67 5.74
N ILE A 50 15.13 7.12 5.29
CA ILE A 50 16.45 7.77 5.42
C ILE A 50 16.51 9.04 4.58
N GLN A 51 16.09 8.98 3.32
CA GLN A 51 16.15 10.12 2.40
C GLN A 51 15.30 11.31 2.85
N GLN A 52 14.16 11.05 3.48
CA GLN A 52 13.18 12.08 3.86
C GLN A 52 13.12 12.34 5.36
N THR A 53 13.95 11.66 6.16
CA THR A 53 13.95 11.77 7.63
C THR A 53 12.55 11.55 8.21
N LEU A 54 11.90 10.46 7.79
CA LEU A 54 10.53 10.14 8.21
C LEU A 54 10.50 9.58 9.63
N THR A 55 9.51 10.03 10.40
CA THR A 55 9.04 9.32 11.59
C THR A 55 8.12 8.16 11.21
N ALA A 56 7.73 7.32 12.18
CA ALA A 56 6.97 6.10 11.92
C ALA A 56 5.60 6.34 11.26
N THR A 57 4.80 7.31 11.72
CA THR A 57 3.45 7.54 11.17
C THR A 57 3.46 8.01 9.71
N PRO A 58 4.25 9.02 9.30
CA PRO A 58 4.36 9.38 7.88
C PRO A 58 4.98 8.27 7.04
N ALA A 59 5.92 7.50 7.60
CA ALA A 59 6.47 6.33 6.92
C ALA A 59 5.41 5.24 6.69
N ASP A 60 4.51 4.98 7.64
CA ASP A 60 3.40 4.02 7.47
C ASP A 60 2.45 4.48 6.35
N ALA A 61 2.06 5.75 6.37
CA ALA A 61 1.18 6.30 5.34
C ALA A 61 1.83 6.24 3.94
N LEU A 62 3.10 6.65 3.82
CA LEU A 62 3.82 6.62 2.55
C LEU A 62 4.06 5.18 2.07
N SER A 63 4.45 4.28 2.97
CA SER A 63 4.62 2.85 2.69
C SER A 63 3.36 2.23 2.08
N ARG A 64 2.20 2.45 2.70
CA ARG A 64 0.93 1.96 2.18
C ARG A 64 0.57 2.59 0.83
N SER A 65 0.81 3.88 0.66
CA SER A 65 0.57 4.56 -0.62
C SER A 65 1.48 4.04 -1.75
N MET A 66 2.77 3.82 -1.47
CA MET A 66 3.71 3.24 -2.44
C MET A 66 3.36 1.79 -2.77
N THR A 67 2.95 1.00 -1.77
CA THR A 67 2.45 -0.36 -1.97
C THR A 67 1.25 -0.37 -2.91
N CYS A 68 0.24 0.47 -2.65
CA CYS A 68 -0.94 0.59 -3.52
C CYS A 68 -0.55 1.03 -4.93
N GLY A 69 0.34 2.04 -5.05
CA GLY A 69 0.84 2.52 -6.33
C GLY A 69 1.52 1.43 -7.15
N LEU A 70 2.42 0.66 -6.53
CA LEU A 70 3.11 -0.45 -7.17
C LEU A 70 2.13 -1.56 -7.60
N LEU A 71 1.24 -1.99 -6.71
CA LEU A 71 0.23 -3.01 -7.03
C LEU A 71 -0.68 -2.60 -8.19
N LEU A 72 -1.13 -1.34 -8.22
CA LEU A 72 -2.02 -0.83 -9.26
C LEU A 72 -1.29 -0.48 -10.57
N SER A 73 0.02 -0.23 -10.50
CA SER A 73 0.86 -0.06 -11.68
C SER A 73 1.26 -1.37 -12.37
N ASN A 74 1.04 -2.50 -11.70
CA ASN A 74 1.40 -3.80 -12.23
C ASN A 74 0.60 -4.15 -13.50
N GLY A 75 1.31 -4.29 -14.62
CA GLY A 75 0.73 -4.53 -15.95
C GLY A 75 0.49 -3.27 -16.77
N MET A 76 0.85 -2.09 -16.28
CA MET A 76 0.90 -0.86 -17.08
C MET A 76 2.06 -0.91 -18.07
N GLN A 77 1.95 -0.17 -19.17
CA GLN A 77 3.06 -0.01 -20.11
C GLN A 77 4.19 0.79 -19.45
N LYS A 78 5.43 0.56 -19.88
CA LYS A 78 6.65 1.16 -19.31
C LYS A 78 6.56 2.68 -19.14
N GLU A 79 6.01 3.36 -20.13
CA GLU A 79 5.91 4.82 -20.20
C GLU A 79 4.73 5.37 -19.37
N GLN A 80 3.83 4.50 -18.89
CA GLN A 80 2.69 4.92 -18.09
C GLN A 80 3.10 5.17 -16.65
N THR A 81 2.40 6.13 -16.05
CA THR A 81 2.54 6.46 -14.63
C THR A 81 1.19 6.40 -13.93
N PHE A 82 1.21 5.88 -12.70
CA PHE A 82 0.11 5.91 -11.75
C PHE A 82 0.50 6.81 -10.58
N GLN A 83 -0.28 7.86 -10.32
CA GLN A 83 -0.09 8.75 -9.18
C GLN A 83 -1.28 8.63 -8.24
N LEU A 84 -1.00 8.26 -6.98
CA LEU A 84 -1.91 8.34 -5.86
C LEU A 84 -1.56 9.57 -5.02
N SER A 85 -2.55 10.42 -4.76
CA SER A 85 -2.40 11.60 -3.90
C SER A 85 -3.50 11.61 -2.85
N LEU A 86 -3.12 11.61 -1.59
CA LEU A 86 -4.00 11.88 -0.46
C LEU A 86 -3.85 13.35 -0.10
N ASN A 87 -4.93 14.12 -0.25
CA ASN A 87 -4.98 15.52 0.19
C ASN A 87 -5.68 15.57 1.55
N CYS A 88 -4.93 15.94 2.58
CA CYS A 88 -5.35 15.86 3.97
C CYS A 88 -5.36 17.27 4.61
N PRO A 89 -6.23 18.20 4.18
CA PRO A 89 -6.21 19.59 4.64
C PRO A 89 -6.38 19.73 6.15
N ASN A 90 -7.13 18.81 6.77
CA ASN A 90 -7.40 18.78 8.21
C ASN A 90 -6.69 17.62 8.94
N GLY A 91 -5.76 16.94 8.27
CA GLY A 91 -4.90 15.90 8.82
C GLY A 91 -3.49 16.46 9.06
N PRO A 92 -2.84 16.20 10.22
CA PRO A 92 -1.51 16.73 10.49
C PRO A 92 -0.41 16.21 9.55
N ILE A 93 -0.68 15.15 8.76
CA ILE A 93 0.21 14.68 7.69
C ILE A 93 0.21 15.59 6.45
N ARG A 94 -0.84 16.40 6.28
CA ARG A 94 -1.12 17.34 5.17
C ARG A 94 -1.34 16.71 3.79
N THR A 95 -0.40 15.88 3.34
CA THR A 95 -0.53 15.17 2.07
C THR A 95 0.36 13.93 2.06
N VAL A 96 -0.02 12.96 1.24
CA VAL A 96 0.81 11.79 0.90
C VAL A 96 0.73 11.60 -0.61
N VAL A 97 1.86 11.51 -1.29
CA VAL A 97 1.91 11.30 -2.74
C VAL A 97 2.79 10.10 -3.04
N ALA A 98 2.32 9.19 -3.87
CA ALA A 98 3.08 8.08 -4.42
C ALA A 98 2.88 8.02 -5.94
N ILE A 99 3.97 7.92 -6.69
CA ILE A 99 4.00 7.84 -8.15
C ILE A 99 4.76 6.58 -8.53
N ALA A 100 4.07 5.63 -9.15
CA ALA A 100 4.63 4.41 -9.68
C ALA A 100 4.60 4.43 -11.22
N ASN A 101 5.49 3.67 -11.86
CA ASN A 101 5.54 3.49 -13.31
C ASN A 101 5.40 2.01 -13.71
N GLY A 102 5.19 1.74 -15.00
CA GLY A 102 5.05 0.37 -15.52
C GLY A 102 6.32 -0.50 -15.44
N GLU A 103 7.46 0.05 -15.01
CA GLU A 103 8.71 -0.70 -14.78
C GLU A 103 8.88 -1.16 -13.33
N GLY A 104 7.89 -0.90 -12.46
CA GLY A 104 7.97 -1.22 -11.04
C GLY A 104 8.81 -0.23 -10.22
N GLY A 105 9.14 0.93 -10.78
CA GLY A 105 9.74 2.03 -10.04
C GLY A 105 8.68 2.86 -9.32
N VAL A 106 8.98 3.30 -8.10
CA VAL A 106 8.09 4.19 -7.32
C VAL A 106 8.89 5.28 -6.62
N ARG A 107 8.26 6.43 -6.46
CA ARG A 107 8.73 7.54 -5.62
C ARG A 107 7.54 8.16 -4.91
N GLY A 108 7.78 8.86 -3.81
CA GLY A 108 6.71 9.54 -3.11
C GLY A 108 7.22 10.45 -2.02
N TYR A 109 6.33 11.21 -1.41
CA TYR A 109 6.65 12.08 -0.28
C TYR A 109 5.42 12.34 0.59
N VAL A 110 5.66 12.88 1.78
CA VAL A 110 4.64 13.33 2.73
C VAL A 110 4.77 14.82 3.01
N GLY A 111 3.66 15.48 3.33
CA GLY A 111 3.65 16.91 3.62
C GLY A 111 4.23 17.28 5.00
N ASN A 112 4.33 16.33 5.91
CA ASN A 112 4.89 16.51 7.25
C ASN A 112 5.72 15.29 7.67
N PRO A 113 7.01 15.21 7.28
CA PRO A 113 7.85 14.02 7.53
C PRO A 113 8.21 13.81 9.00
N GLY A 114 8.23 14.89 9.81
CA GLY A 114 8.57 14.85 11.23
C GLY A 114 7.38 14.75 12.18
N LEU A 115 6.20 14.34 11.68
CA LEU A 115 5.00 14.21 12.50
C LEU A 115 5.25 13.23 13.66
N ALA A 116 4.85 13.59 14.88
CA ALA A 116 4.96 12.69 16.02
C ALA A 116 4.13 11.41 15.82
N ASP A 117 4.51 10.35 16.53
CA ASP A 117 3.82 9.07 16.44
C ASP A 117 2.35 9.18 16.87
N MET A 118 1.46 8.75 15.98
CA MET A 118 0.00 8.72 16.18
C MET A 118 -0.64 7.71 15.23
N HIS A 119 -1.93 7.42 15.44
CA HIS A 119 -2.65 6.51 14.57
C HIS A 119 -2.78 7.08 13.14
N ILE A 120 -2.55 6.24 12.12
CA ILE A 120 -2.53 6.67 10.71
C ILE A 120 -3.81 7.39 10.27
N SER A 121 -4.98 6.89 10.68
CA SER A 121 -6.26 7.50 10.33
C SER A 121 -6.49 8.87 10.97
N GLU A 122 -5.91 9.11 12.14
CA GLU A 122 -5.90 10.44 12.76
C GLU A 122 -4.91 11.37 12.05
N ALA A 123 -3.75 10.85 11.63
CA ALA A 123 -2.75 11.61 10.88
C ALA A 123 -3.27 12.07 9.51
N ILE A 124 -4.01 11.21 8.83
CA ILE A 124 -4.70 11.50 7.56
C ILE A 124 -5.91 12.43 7.76
N GLY A 125 -6.53 12.41 8.95
CA GLY A 125 -7.71 13.22 9.23
C GLY A 125 -9.00 12.58 8.72
N ARG A 126 -9.20 11.29 9.03
CA ARG A 126 -10.40 10.51 8.70
C ARG A 126 -11.70 11.33 8.82
N GLY A 127 -12.48 11.39 7.74
CA GLY A 127 -13.78 12.06 7.71
C GLY A 127 -13.72 13.59 7.89
N ARG A 128 -12.54 14.20 7.73
CA ARG A 128 -12.34 15.66 7.87
C ARG A 128 -12.15 16.35 6.52
N GLY A 129 -12.85 15.91 5.49
CA GLY A 129 -12.87 16.57 4.17
C GLY A 129 -11.57 16.46 3.38
N GLY A 130 -10.82 15.37 3.55
CA GLY A 130 -9.70 15.02 2.67
C GLY A 130 -10.14 14.25 1.43
N THR A 131 -9.26 14.12 0.44
CA THR A 131 -9.55 13.43 -0.82
C THR A 131 -8.48 12.43 -1.21
N VAL A 132 -8.91 11.32 -1.83
CA VAL A 132 -8.06 10.41 -2.58
C VAL A 132 -8.14 10.80 -4.04
N GLN A 133 -7.02 11.12 -4.65
CA GLN A 133 -6.92 11.42 -6.07
C GLN A 133 -6.00 10.41 -6.75
N ILE A 134 -6.49 9.81 -7.82
CA ILE A 134 -5.72 8.90 -8.68
C ILE A 134 -5.62 9.49 -10.07
N VAL A 135 -4.39 9.62 -10.55
CA VAL A 135 -4.07 10.09 -11.90
C VAL A 135 -3.31 9.01 -12.66
N LYS A 136 -3.83 8.62 -13.82
CA LYS A 136 -3.15 7.71 -14.76
C LYS A 136 -2.79 8.48 -16.01
N MET A 137 -1.55 8.37 -16.46
CA MET A 137 -1.03 9.11 -17.61
C MET A 137 -0.18 8.21 -18.49
N HIS A 138 -0.31 8.39 -19.80
CA HIS A 138 0.59 7.88 -20.84
C HIS A 138 1.01 9.08 -21.72
N PRO A 139 2.25 9.16 -22.22
CA PRO A 139 2.71 10.26 -23.08
C PRO A 139 1.82 10.51 -24.31
N ASP A 140 1.30 9.45 -24.91
CA ASP A 140 0.43 9.51 -26.10
C ASP A 140 -1.05 9.84 -25.79
N TRP A 141 -1.45 9.95 -24.50
CA TRP A 141 -2.82 10.33 -24.18
C TRP A 141 -2.99 11.83 -24.26
N PRO A 142 -4.06 12.33 -24.92
CA PRO A 142 -4.29 13.77 -25.02
C PRO A 142 -4.60 14.42 -23.65
N ASN A 143 -5.20 13.66 -22.73
CA ASN A 143 -5.46 14.07 -21.36
C ASN A 143 -5.23 12.89 -20.41
N PRO A 144 -4.70 13.12 -19.20
CA PRO A 144 -4.61 12.09 -18.19
C PRO A 144 -6.00 11.69 -17.69
N TYR A 145 -6.14 10.43 -17.27
CA TYR A 145 -7.29 10.02 -16.48
C TYR A 145 -7.11 10.52 -15.05
N ASN A 146 -8.14 11.12 -14.48
CA ASN A 146 -8.12 11.73 -13.15
C ASN A 146 -9.44 11.42 -12.44
N GLY A 147 -9.37 10.66 -11.36
CA GLY A 147 -10.51 10.38 -10.49
C GLY A 147 -10.24 10.85 -9.07
N ILE A 148 -11.30 11.28 -8.39
CA ILE A 148 -11.23 11.82 -7.02
C ILE A 148 -12.40 11.26 -6.21
N THR A 149 -12.11 10.76 -5.00
CA THR A 149 -13.10 10.38 -3.98
C THR A 149 -12.76 11.03 -2.64
N SER A 150 -13.68 10.94 -1.68
CA SER A 150 -13.45 11.44 -0.32
C SER A 150 -12.67 10.43 0.52
N ILE A 151 -11.84 10.90 1.45
CA ILE A 151 -11.24 10.04 2.47
C ILE A 151 -12.29 9.76 3.55
N GLU A 152 -12.73 8.50 3.66
CA GLU A 152 -13.76 8.07 4.61
C GLU A 152 -13.18 7.44 5.86
N HIS A 153 -12.15 6.61 5.71
CA HIS A 153 -11.59 5.79 6.78
C HIS A 153 -10.24 6.28 7.28
N GLY A 154 -9.47 7.01 6.46
CA GLY A 154 -8.11 7.39 6.79
C GLY A 154 -7.16 6.18 6.84
N ASP A 155 -7.58 5.06 6.29
CA ASP A 155 -6.75 3.87 6.08
C ASP A 155 -6.48 3.82 4.57
N VAL A 156 -5.22 4.01 4.17
CA VAL A 156 -4.83 4.29 2.78
C VAL A 156 -5.36 3.25 1.80
N ASP A 157 -5.13 1.97 2.09
CA ASP A 157 -5.55 0.84 1.27
C ASP A 157 -7.07 0.73 1.17
N ARG A 158 -7.78 1.01 2.26
CA ARG A 158 -9.24 1.00 2.29
C ARG A 158 -9.87 2.12 1.49
N ASP A 159 -9.38 3.35 1.66
CA ASP A 159 -9.87 4.50 0.88
C ASP A 159 -9.53 4.35 -0.62
N VAL A 160 -8.39 3.74 -0.95
CA VAL A 160 -8.07 3.36 -2.35
C VAL A 160 -8.99 2.24 -2.86
N GLY A 161 -9.31 1.24 -2.04
CA GLY A 161 -10.27 0.18 -2.37
C GLY A 161 -11.65 0.75 -2.71
N ILE A 162 -12.15 1.70 -1.91
CA ILE A 162 -13.41 2.43 -2.17
C ILE A 162 -13.32 3.16 -3.52
N TYR A 163 -12.22 3.87 -3.78
CA TYR A 163 -12.02 4.51 -5.08
C TYR A 163 -12.10 3.51 -6.24
N LEU A 164 -11.45 2.35 -6.13
CA LEU A 164 -11.45 1.34 -7.19
C LEU A 164 -12.86 0.78 -7.43
N ALA A 165 -13.62 0.57 -6.35
CA ALA A 165 -15.00 0.09 -6.43
C ALA A 165 -15.94 1.15 -7.05
N GLU A 166 -15.88 2.40 -6.59
CA GLU A 166 -16.81 3.45 -7.00
C GLU A 166 -16.47 4.10 -8.34
N SER A 167 -15.18 4.40 -8.58
CA SER A 167 -14.73 5.18 -9.74
C SER A 167 -14.26 4.30 -10.90
N GLU A 168 -13.70 3.12 -10.62
CA GLU A 168 -13.23 2.18 -11.66
C GLU A 168 -14.14 0.96 -11.85
N GLN A 169 -15.14 0.76 -10.99
CA GLN A 169 -16.02 -0.42 -10.98
C GLN A 169 -15.22 -1.74 -10.98
N ARG A 170 -14.08 -1.74 -10.28
CA ARG A 170 -13.20 -2.90 -10.17
C ARG A 170 -13.59 -3.73 -8.96
N ALA A 171 -13.98 -4.97 -9.22
CA ALA A 171 -14.18 -5.98 -8.18
C ALA A 171 -12.81 -6.50 -7.73
N CYS A 172 -12.23 -5.85 -6.73
CA CYS A 172 -10.95 -6.26 -6.14
C CYS A 172 -10.93 -6.08 -4.63
N ALA A 173 -10.13 -6.89 -3.96
CA ALA A 173 -9.75 -6.71 -2.56
C ALA A 173 -8.30 -6.21 -2.48
N LEU A 174 -8.08 -5.12 -1.76
CA LEU A 174 -6.76 -4.47 -1.62
C LEU A 174 -6.38 -4.41 -0.14
N ALA A 175 -5.11 -4.71 0.15
CA ALA A 175 -4.55 -4.54 1.48
C ALA A 175 -3.10 -4.06 1.40
N ALA A 176 -2.74 -3.12 2.28
CA ALA A 176 -1.36 -2.67 2.46
C ALA A 176 -1.07 -2.43 3.93
N SER A 177 0.12 -2.84 4.38
CA SER A 177 0.52 -2.73 5.79
C SER A 177 2.01 -2.57 5.93
N SER A 178 2.42 -1.90 7.00
CA SER A 178 3.80 -1.83 7.44
C SER A 178 3.93 -1.95 8.95
N LYS A 179 5.11 -2.39 9.39
CA LYS A 179 5.49 -2.54 10.80
C LYS A 179 6.83 -1.86 11.04
N PHE A 180 6.90 -1.07 12.10
CA PHE A 180 8.07 -0.27 12.45
C PHE A 180 8.54 -0.61 13.87
N ASN A 181 9.86 -0.55 14.07
CA ASN A 181 10.49 -0.55 15.38
C ASN A 181 11.33 0.74 15.49
N GLY A 182 10.78 1.76 16.13
CA GLY A 182 11.37 3.11 16.11
C GLY A 182 11.40 3.67 14.69
N ILE A 183 12.60 3.97 14.18
CA ILE A 183 12.82 4.48 12.82
C ILE A 183 13.16 3.38 11.80
N LEU A 184 13.10 2.11 12.19
CA LEU A 184 13.39 0.97 11.32
C LEU A 184 12.09 0.35 10.81
N CYS A 185 11.94 0.24 9.49
CA CYS A 185 10.88 -0.57 8.91
C CYS A 185 11.26 -2.06 8.95
N THR A 186 10.48 -2.84 9.68
CA THR A 186 10.69 -4.29 9.88
C THR A 186 9.90 -5.13 8.88
N ALA A 187 8.77 -4.63 8.38
CA ALA A 187 8.01 -5.21 7.29
C ALA A 187 7.17 -4.15 6.59
N ALA A 188 7.03 -4.25 5.27
CA ALA A 188 6.12 -3.43 4.48
C ALA A 188 5.70 -4.21 3.23
N GLY A 189 4.42 -4.19 2.90
CA GLY A 189 3.92 -4.89 1.74
C GLY A 189 2.41 -4.94 1.69
N GLY A 190 1.89 -5.71 0.75
CA GLY A 190 0.46 -5.80 0.51
C GLY A 190 0.11 -6.74 -0.62
N TYR A 191 -1.17 -6.79 -0.94
CA TYR A 191 -1.67 -7.56 -2.06
C TYR A 191 -2.91 -6.92 -2.68
N ILE A 192 -3.17 -7.28 -3.94
CA ILE A 192 -4.44 -7.06 -4.61
C ILE A 192 -4.96 -8.38 -5.18
N VAL A 193 -6.22 -8.68 -4.92
CA VAL A 193 -6.96 -9.81 -5.51
C VAL A 193 -8.01 -9.24 -6.44
N GLU A 194 -7.97 -9.59 -7.71
CA GLU A 194 -8.83 -9.03 -8.75
C GLU A 194 -9.67 -10.13 -9.38
N GLN A 195 -10.98 -9.89 -9.50
CA GLN A 195 -11.86 -10.72 -10.32
C GLN A 195 -11.67 -10.34 -11.79
N LEU A 196 -11.42 -11.33 -12.63
CA LEU A 196 -11.28 -11.15 -14.07
C LEU A 196 -12.65 -11.27 -14.77
N PRO A 197 -12.80 -10.74 -15.99
CA PRO A 197 -14.06 -10.84 -16.73
C PRO A 197 -14.53 -12.28 -16.87
N GLY A 198 -15.79 -12.53 -16.50
CA GLY A 198 -16.38 -13.88 -16.51
C GLY A 198 -16.16 -14.69 -15.24
N CYS A 199 -15.68 -14.08 -14.14
CA CYS A 199 -15.64 -14.72 -12.82
C CYS A 199 -17.02 -15.25 -12.43
N SER A 200 -17.07 -16.52 -12.02
CA SER A 200 -18.30 -17.17 -11.58
C SER A 200 -18.66 -16.78 -10.14
N ASP A 201 -19.95 -16.84 -9.80
CA ASP A 201 -20.44 -16.57 -8.44
C ASP A 201 -19.83 -17.53 -7.41
N GLU A 202 -19.57 -18.79 -7.81
CA GLU A 202 -18.93 -19.80 -6.96
C GLU A 202 -17.48 -19.40 -6.62
N THR A 203 -16.70 -19.00 -7.64
CA THR A 203 -15.34 -18.49 -7.42
C THR A 203 -15.34 -17.22 -6.57
N SER A 204 -16.26 -16.28 -6.83
CA SER A 204 -16.39 -15.04 -6.04
C SER A 204 -16.64 -15.34 -4.56
N ALA A 205 -17.66 -16.16 -4.27
CA ALA A 205 -18.01 -16.54 -2.90
C ALA A 205 -16.85 -17.26 -2.19
N GLN A 206 -16.11 -18.10 -2.91
CA GLN A 206 -14.96 -18.81 -2.36
C GLN A 206 -13.79 -17.85 -2.04
N VAL A 207 -13.55 -16.85 -2.88
CA VAL A 207 -12.55 -15.80 -2.63
C VAL A 207 -12.94 -14.96 -1.42
N GLU A 208 -14.18 -14.49 -1.34
CA GLU A 208 -14.69 -13.72 -0.19
C GLU A 208 -14.52 -14.48 1.13
N LYS A 209 -14.87 -15.78 1.13
CA LYS A 209 -14.68 -16.65 2.31
C LYS A 209 -13.21 -16.79 2.70
N ASN A 210 -12.30 -16.85 1.73
CA ASN A 210 -10.86 -16.94 1.99
C ASN A 210 -10.32 -15.62 2.55
N LEU A 211 -10.72 -14.49 1.99
CA LEU A 211 -10.36 -13.16 2.48
C LEU A 211 -10.86 -12.92 3.90
N ALA A 212 -12.11 -13.30 4.20
CA ALA A 212 -12.66 -13.18 5.56
C ALA A 212 -11.86 -13.99 6.60
N LYS A 213 -11.36 -15.17 6.23
CA LYS A 213 -10.47 -15.97 7.10
C LYS A 213 -9.12 -15.29 7.33
N LEU A 214 -8.54 -14.68 6.30
CA LEU A 214 -7.27 -13.95 6.43
C LEU A 214 -7.41 -12.76 7.38
N VAL A 215 -8.51 -12.01 7.28
CA VAL A 215 -8.84 -10.91 8.22
C VAL A 215 -8.96 -11.44 9.65
N ALA A 216 -9.69 -12.53 9.85
CA ALA A 216 -9.86 -13.13 11.18
C ALA A 216 -8.53 -13.59 11.80
N MET A 217 -7.65 -14.22 11.01
CA MET A 217 -6.33 -14.64 11.46
C MET A 217 -5.43 -13.45 11.85
N ASN A 218 -5.57 -12.32 11.16
CA ASN A 218 -4.83 -11.10 11.47
C ASN A 218 -5.39 -10.36 12.71
N GLY A 219 -6.65 -10.62 13.10
CA GLY A 219 -7.33 -9.98 14.23
C GLY A 219 -6.96 -10.52 15.62
N ASP A 220 -6.37 -11.71 15.72
CA ASP A 220 -6.11 -12.39 17.01
C ASP A 220 -4.67 -12.23 17.54
N GLY A 221 -3.84 -11.40 16.89
CA GLY A 221 -2.40 -11.31 17.16
C GLY A 221 -1.91 -9.93 17.62
N ASN A 222 -2.35 -9.48 18.80
CA ASN A 222 -1.82 -8.33 19.55
C ASN A 222 -2.13 -6.93 18.95
N GLY A 223 -2.64 -6.03 19.78
CA GLY A 223 -3.23 -4.74 19.38
C GLY A 223 -2.34 -3.83 18.50
N ASN A 224 -3.01 -3.04 17.66
CA ASN A 224 -2.53 -2.01 16.70
C ASN A 224 -2.40 -2.38 15.21
N GLY A 225 -3.21 -3.28 14.67
CA GLY A 225 -3.28 -3.48 13.22
C GLY A 225 -4.71 -3.61 12.69
N ASN A 226 -5.44 -2.49 12.55
CA ASN A 226 -6.73 -2.50 11.88
C ASN A 226 -6.53 -2.44 10.35
N GLY A 227 -5.81 -3.43 9.80
CA GLY A 227 -5.74 -3.67 8.35
C GLY A 227 -6.98 -4.45 7.93
N GLY A 228 -8.12 -3.78 7.90
CA GLY A 228 -9.35 -4.35 7.35
C GLY A 228 -9.21 -4.49 5.84
N VAL A 229 -9.30 -5.72 5.33
CA VAL A 229 -9.40 -5.97 3.89
C VAL A 229 -10.72 -5.39 3.42
N SER A 230 -10.64 -4.45 2.47
CA SER A 230 -11.78 -3.87 1.75
C SER A 230 -11.82 -4.41 0.33
#